data_AF-A0A6G0UYK8-F1
#
_entry.id   AF-A0A6G0UYK8-F1
#
_cell.length_a   1.000
_cell.length_b   1.000
_cell.length_c   1.000
_cell.angle_alpha   90.00
_cell.angle_beta   90.00
_cell.angle_gamma   90.00
#
_symmetry.space_group_name_H-M   'P 1'
#
loop_
_entity.id
_entity.type
_entity.pdbx_description
1 polymer ?
#
loop_
_entity_poly.entity_id
_entity_poly.type
_entity_poly.pdbx_seq_one_letter_code
_entity_poly.pdbx_strand_id
1 'polypeptide(L)'
;MFRTRFSTPKEHECEECLSTVVCVVGPSYKRVEDLIDDFISLRVGIVKINRKKLTDSEVYEWLLDKTDSEFGAQFANGESTFFLLKRKNAVEVVQRILEQHNEISLKNSGKKALYSSPDVIEAIRDARIFFNQEVNESDLVLEASRAYVESHLTEALACELAEHQILERRRRDSFDGVPL
;
A
#
# COMPACT_ATOMS: atom_id res chain seq x y z
N MET A 1 -9.15 31.59 17.41
CA MET A 1 -9.14 31.00 16.05
C MET A 1 -7.83 30.25 15.87
N PHE A 2 -7.82 28.94 16.15
CA PHE A 2 -6.64 28.10 15.94
C PHE A 2 -6.57 27.72 14.47
N ARG A 3 -5.58 28.24 13.75
CA ARG A 3 -5.22 27.76 12.40
C ARG A 3 -4.46 26.45 12.59
N THR A 4 -5.15 25.33 12.45
CA THR A 4 -4.54 24.01 12.24
C THR A 4 -3.73 24.10 10.95
N ARG A 5 -2.41 24.23 11.09
CA ARG A 5 -1.47 23.98 10.01
C ARG A 5 -1.56 22.48 9.74
N PHE A 6 -2.30 22.09 8.71
CA PHE A 6 -2.14 20.78 8.11
C PHE A 6 -0.66 20.66 7.75
N SER A 7 0.06 19.81 8.47
CA SER A 7 1.40 19.42 8.07
C SER A 7 1.26 18.82 6.68
N THR A 8 1.79 19.51 5.68
CA THR A 8 2.10 18.89 4.39
C THR A 8 2.86 17.60 4.72
N PRO A 9 2.47 16.43 4.19
CA PRO A 9 3.21 15.20 4.43
C PRO A 9 4.66 15.50 4.06
N LYS A 10 5.56 15.48 5.04
CA LYS A 10 6.98 15.64 4.78
C LYS A 10 7.34 14.50 3.86
N GLU A 11 7.84 14.81 2.67
CA GLU A 11 8.52 13.83 1.83
C GLU A 11 9.52 13.10 2.74
N HIS A 12 9.30 11.81 2.96
CA HIS A 12 10.16 11.05 3.85
C HIS A 12 11.54 10.99 3.16
N GLU A 13 12.50 11.79 3.65
CA GLU A 13 13.87 11.92 3.13
C GLU A 13 14.71 10.67 3.45
N CYS A 14 14.19 9.50 3.17
CA CYS A 14 14.93 8.25 3.26
C CYS A 14 15.36 7.85 1.85
N GLU A 15 16.67 7.84 1.58
CA GLU A 15 17.23 7.41 0.28
C GLU A 15 17.04 5.91 0.02
N GLU A 16 16.90 5.12 1.08
CA GLU A 16 16.71 3.66 1.02
C GLU A 16 15.24 3.21 1.04
N CYS A 17 14.28 4.11 1.29
CA CYS A 17 12.86 3.78 1.43
C CYS A 17 12.15 3.73 0.07
N LEU A 18 12.68 2.91 -0.84
CA LEU A 18 12.02 2.60 -2.09
C LEU A 18 10.92 1.56 -1.82
N SER A 19 9.67 2.02 -1.74
CA SER A 19 8.54 1.13 -1.66
C SER A 19 8.17 0.58 -3.02
N THR A 20 7.62 -0.63 -3.01
CA THR A 20 7.16 -1.34 -4.20
C THR A 20 5.64 -1.39 -4.18
N VAL A 21 5.01 -1.17 -5.34
CA VAL A 21 3.54 -1.23 -5.47
C VAL A 21 3.16 -1.97 -6.75
N VAL A 22 2.04 -2.69 -6.69
CA VAL A 22 1.47 -3.34 -7.86
C VAL A 22 0.38 -2.45 -8.44
N CYS A 23 0.48 -2.20 -9.74
CA CYS A 23 -0.59 -1.59 -10.52
C CYS A 23 -1.11 -2.61 -11.54
N VAL A 24 -2.43 -2.73 -11.65
CA VAL A 24 -3.09 -3.64 -12.58
C VAL A 24 -4.00 -2.85 -13.50
N VAL A 25 -3.85 -3.12 -14.79
CA VAL A 25 -4.62 -2.54 -15.86
C VAL A 25 -5.55 -3.59 -16.41
N GLY A 26 -6.85 -3.35 -16.26
CA GLY A 26 -7.90 -4.22 -16.75
C GLY A 26 -7.99 -4.20 -18.28
N PRO A 27 -8.60 -5.24 -18.87
CA PRO A 27 -8.64 -5.45 -20.32
C PRO A 27 -9.42 -4.37 -21.09
N SER A 28 -10.26 -3.60 -20.40
CA SER A 28 -11.06 -2.51 -20.99
C SER A 28 -10.26 -1.22 -21.23
N TYR A 29 -9.08 -1.09 -20.62
CA TYR A 29 -8.28 0.12 -20.67
C TYR A 29 -7.40 0.19 -21.93
N LYS A 30 -7.63 1.18 -22.78
CA LYS A 30 -6.95 1.30 -24.09
C LYS A 30 -5.75 2.26 -24.12
N ARG A 31 -5.46 2.97 -23.03
CA ARG A 31 -4.46 4.05 -22.98
C ARG A 31 -3.26 3.65 -22.12
N VAL A 32 -2.78 2.41 -22.30
CA VAL A 32 -1.70 1.84 -21.47
C VAL A 32 -0.40 2.62 -21.68
N GLU A 33 -0.15 3.08 -22.90
CA GLU A 33 1.01 3.87 -23.27
C GLU A 33 1.04 5.21 -22.51
N ASP A 34 -0.10 5.91 -22.43
CA ASP A 34 -0.19 7.16 -21.69
C ASP A 34 0.07 6.96 -20.19
N LEU A 35 -0.40 5.84 -19.63
CA LEU A 35 -0.13 5.48 -18.23
C LEU A 35 1.37 5.23 -18.00
N ILE A 36 2.04 4.58 -18.94
CA ILE A 36 3.49 4.36 -18.88
C ILE A 36 4.25 5.69 -18.97
N ASP A 37 3.82 6.60 -19.85
CA ASP A 37 4.41 7.93 -19.96
C ASP A 37 4.27 8.73 -18.66
N ASP A 38 3.13 8.62 -17.98
CA ASP A 38 2.92 9.25 -16.67
C ASP A 38 3.75 8.61 -15.56
N PHE A 39 3.99 7.30 -15.59
CA PHE A 39 4.96 6.67 -14.70
C PHE A 39 6.37 7.19 -14.94
N ILE A 40 6.80 7.30 -16.20
CA ILE A 40 8.14 7.80 -16.55
C ILE A 40 8.29 9.27 -16.15
N SER A 41 7.30 10.11 -16.46
CA SER A 41 7.34 11.56 -16.17
C SER A 41 7.47 11.84 -14.67
N LEU A 42 6.82 11.01 -13.85
CA LEU A 42 6.87 11.10 -12.39
C LEU A 42 8.00 10.26 -11.77
N ARG A 43 8.93 9.76 -12.59
CA ARG A 43 10.10 8.96 -12.13
C ARG A 43 9.70 7.74 -11.31
N VAL A 44 8.57 7.12 -11.64
CA VAL A 44 8.17 5.81 -11.11
C VAL A 44 8.94 4.75 -11.88
N GLY A 45 9.78 3.98 -11.20
CA GLY A 45 10.55 2.92 -11.82
C GLY A 45 9.65 1.73 -12.14
N ILE A 46 9.58 1.32 -13.40
CA ILE A 46 8.92 0.07 -13.79
C ILE A 46 9.92 -1.06 -13.65
N VAL A 47 9.73 -1.91 -12.64
CA VAL A 47 10.60 -3.06 -12.36
C VAL A 47 10.28 -4.21 -13.31
N LYS A 48 8.99 -4.53 -13.43
CA LYS A 48 8.50 -5.64 -14.24
C LYS A 48 7.14 -5.34 -14.81
N ILE A 49 6.90 -5.83 -16.01
CA ILE A 49 5.57 -5.87 -16.63
C ILE A 49 5.24 -7.34 -16.87
N ASN A 50 4.05 -7.76 -16.48
CA ASN A 50 3.52 -9.09 -16.73
C ASN A 50 2.12 -8.96 -17.36
N ARG A 51 1.77 -9.87 -18.27
CA ARG A 51 0.42 -9.95 -18.82
C ARG A 51 -0.15 -11.32 -18.47
N LYS A 52 -1.30 -11.32 -17.79
CA LYS A 52 -1.93 -12.54 -17.32
C LYS A 52 -3.44 -12.41 -17.45
N LYS A 53 -4.09 -13.45 -17.95
CA LYS A 53 -5.53 -13.62 -17.81
C LYS A 53 -5.80 -14.36 -16.50
N LEU A 54 -6.57 -13.74 -15.61
CA LEU A 54 -6.97 -14.36 -14.35
C LEU A 54 -8.25 -15.18 -14.52
N THR A 55 -8.39 -16.24 -13.75
CA THR A 55 -9.69 -16.93 -13.59
C THR A 55 -10.57 -16.20 -12.58
N ASP A 56 -11.88 -16.45 -12.59
CA ASP A 56 -12.81 -15.90 -11.59
C ASP A 56 -12.39 -16.25 -10.15
N SER A 57 -11.88 -17.47 -9.95
CA SER A 57 -11.37 -17.91 -8.64
C SER A 57 -10.12 -17.14 -8.22
N GLU A 58 -9.17 -16.91 -9.13
CA GLU A 58 -7.96 -16.13 -8.84
C GLU A 58 -8.30 -14.67 -8.51
N VAL A 59 -9.25 -14.07 -9.24
CA VAL A 59 -9.73 -12.71 -8.95
C VAL A 59 -10.41 -12.65 -7.58
N TYR A 60 -11.25 -13.64 -7.26
CA TYR A 60 -11.93 -13.71 -5.98
C TYR A 60 -10.95 -13.84 -4.80
N GLU A 61 -9.97 -14.73 -4.90
CA GLU A 61 -8.93 -14.89 -3.87
C GLU A 61 -8.02 -13.66 -3.75
N TRP A 62 -7.72 -12.99 -4.86
CA TRP A 62 -6.92 -11.78 -4.84
C TRP A 62 -7.67 -10.63 -4.14
N LEU A 63 -8.88 -10.32 -4.60
CA LEU A 63 -9.61 -9.13 -4.18
C LEU A 63 -10.49 -9.34 -2.93
N LEU A 64 -10.82 -10.57 -2.52
CA LEU A 64 -11.46 -10.96 -1.24
C LEU A 64 -12.33 -9.86 -0.59
N ASP A 65 -13.41 -9.46 -1.24
CA ASP A 65 -14.37 -8.42 -0.81
C ASP A 65 -13.81 -6.99 -0.59
N LYS A 66 -12.53 -6.73 -0.91
CA LYS A 66 -11.86 -5.43 -0.78
C LYS A 66 -12.24 -4.44 -1.87
N THR A 67 -12.84 -4.92 -2.95
CA THR A 67 -13.28 -4.09 -4.06
C THR A 67 -14.72 -4.42 -4.43
N ASP A 68 -15.38 -3.46 -5.07
CA ASP A 68 -16.67 -3.68 -5.71
C ASP A 68 -16.62 -4.92 -6.63
N SER A 69 -17.63 -5.78 -6.55
CA SER A 69 -17.66 -7.06 -7.24
C SER A 69 -17.70 -6.91 -8.76
N GLU A 70 -18.37 -5.87 -9.28
CA GLU A 70 -18.40 -5.57 -10.71
C GLU A 70 -17.02 -5.09 -11.19
N PHE A 71 -16.35 -4.27 -10.37
CA PHE A 71 -14.99 -3.82 -10.65
C PHE A 71 -13.99 -4.99 -10.65
N GLY A 72 -14.10 -5.91 -9.70
CA GLY A 72 -13.22 -7.09 -9.63
C GLY A 72 -13.43 -8.05 -10.81
N ALA A 73 -14.68 -8.36 -11.14
CA ALA A 73 -15.02 -9.31 -12.21
C ALA A 73 -14.43 -8.94 -13.58
N GLN A 74 -14.17 -7.66 -13.83
CA GLN A 74 -13.57 -7.24 -15.10
C GLN A 74 -12.18 -7.83 -15.35
N PHE A 75 -11.41 -8.14 -14.30
CA PHE A 75 -10.05 -8.66 -14.42
C PHE A 75 -10.02 -10.13 -14.86
N ALA A 76 -11.13 -10.86 -14.73
CA ALA A 76 -11.29 -12.22 -15.27
C ALA A 76 -11.74 -12.24 -16.74
N ASN A 77 -12.32 -11.13 -17.22
CA ASN A 77 -12.94 -11.03 -18.55
C ASN A 77 -11.95 -10.79 -19.71
N GLY A 78 -10.64 -10.84 -19.45
CA GLY A 78 -9.62 -10.65 -20.47
C GLY A 78 -8.20 -10.70 -19.92
N GLU A 79 -7.23 -10.46 -20.80
CA GLU A 79 -5.84 -10.32 -20.38
C GLU A 79 -5.65 -8.97 -19.68
N SER A 80 -5.14 -9.01 -18.44
CA SER A 80 -4.80 -7.82 -17.67
C SER A 80 -3.29 -7.61 -17.70
N THR A 81 -2.86 -6.35 -17.66
CA THR A 81 -1.44 -5.99 -17.57
C THR A 81 -1.10 -5.61 -16.13
N PHE A 82 -0.08 -6.25 -15.56
CA PHE A 82 0.40 -6.05 -14.21
C PHE A 82 1.75 -5.34 -14.28
N PHE A 83 1.90 -4.29 -13.47
CA PHE A 83 3.12 -3.53 -13.32
C PHE A 83 3.61 -3.69 -11.89
N LEU A 84 4.88 -4.09 -11.75
CA LEU A 84 5.62 -3.94 -10.52
C LEU A 84 6.36 -2.61 -10.59
N LEU A 85 5.97 -1.69 -9.71
CA LEU A 85 6.46 -0.32 -9.70
C LEU A 85 7.28 -0.07 -8.44
N LYS A 86 8.37 0.69 -8.56
CA LYS A 86 9.25 1.02 -7.43
C LYS A 86 9.54 2.52 -7.41
N ARG A 87 9.25 3.15 -6.27
CA ARG A 87 9.50 4.58 -6.02
C ARG A 87 9.47 4.84 -4.52
N LYS A 88 10.07 5.94 -4.06
CA LYS A 88 9.70 6.51 -2.77
C LYS A 88 8.22 6.90 -2.79
N ASN A 89 7.49 6.54 -1.74
CA ASN A 89 6.04 6.78 -1.61
C ASN A 89 5.25 6.23 -2.82
N ALA A 90 5.62 5.06 -3.31
CA ALA A 90 5.05 4.49 -4.53
C ALA A 90 3.52 4.36 -4.46
N VAL A 91 2.98 3.92 -3.31
CA VAL A 91 1.54 3.76 -3.09
C VAL A 91 0.79 5.07 -3.35
N GLU A 92 1.16 6.16 -2.66
CA GLU A 92 0.49 7.46 -2.75
C GLU A 92 0.56 8.06 -4.16
N VAL A 93 1.75 7.97 -4.77
CA VAL A 93 1.98 8.49 -6.12
C VAL A 93 1.15 7.73 -7.14
N VAL A 94 1.24 6.40 -7.13
CA VAL A 94 0.61 5.54 -8.13
C VAL A 94 -0.92 5.62 -7.99
N GLN A 95 -1.44 5.68 -6.77
CA GLN A 95 -2.87 5.92 -6.55
C GLN A 95 -3.33 7.22 -7.20
N ARG A 96 -2.60 8.32 -7.02
CA ARG A 96 -2.96 9.62 -7.61
C ARG A 96 -2.95 9.60 -9.14
N ILE A 97 -1.99 8.90 -9.75
CA ILE A 97 -1.97 8.70 -11.21
C ILE A 97 -3.24 7.92 -11.60
N LEU A 98 -3.51 6.80 -10.95
CA LEU A 98 -4.64 5.94 -11.27
C LEU A 98 -5.99 6.61 -11.07
N GLU A 99 -6.14 7.49 -10.08
CA GLU A 99 -7.35 8.29 -9.90
C GLU A 99 -7.66 9.11 -11.17
N GLN A 100 -6.65 9.82 -11.71
CA GLN A 100 -6.81 10.61 -12.93
C GLN A 100 -7.18 9.74 -14.13
N HIS A 101 -6.49 8.61 -14.33
CA HIS A 101 -6.80 7.72 -15.45
C HIS A 101 -8.14 6.98 -15.27
N ASN A 102 -8.55 6.65 -14.04
CA ASN A 102 -9.86 6.07 -13.75
C ASN A 102 -10.98 7.09 -13.94
N GLU A 103 -10.79 8.37 -13.60
CA GLU A 103 -11.74 9.43 -13.92
C GLU A 103 -11.95 9.57 -15.43
N ILE A 104 -10.86 9.51 -16.20
CA ILE A 104 -10.92 9.51 -17.67
C ILE A 104 -11.65 8.26 -18.17
N SER A 105 -11.33 7.08 -17.62
CA SER A 105 -11.98 5.82 -17.99
C SER A 105 -13.49 5.88 -17.70
N LEU A 106 -13.88 6.34 -16.51
CA LEU A 106 -15.28 6.52 -16.13
C LEU A 106 -16.03 7.45 -17.11
N LYS A 107 -15.40 8.55 -17.55
CA LYS A 107 -16.01 9.46 -18.55
C LYS A 107 -16.20 8.80 -19.92
N ASN A 108 -15.31 7.89 -20.32
CA ASN A 108 -15.31 7.30 -21.66
C ASN A 108 -16.10 5.99 -21.76
N SER A 109 -16.02 5.14 -20.75
CA SER A 109 -16.58 3.78 -20.75
C SER A 109 -17.60 3.54 -19.63
N GLY A 110 -17.78 4.51 -18.73
CA GLY A 110 -18.63 4.36 -17.55
C GLY A 110 -18.04 3.47 -16.46
N LYS A 111 -16.80 2.96 -16.62
CA LYS A 111 -16.18 2.00 -15.69
C LYS A 111 -14.75 2.39 -15.34
N LYS A 112 -14.37 2.19 -14.08
CA LYS A 112 -12.96 2.17 -13.66
C LYS A 112 -12.29 0.94 -14.26
N ALA A 113 -11.04 1.07 -14.67
CA ALA A 113 -10.31 -0.01 -15.34
C ALA A 113 -8.93 -0.27 -14.73
N LEU A 114 -8.52 0.50 -13.72
CA LEU A 114 -7.19 0.44 -13.13
C LEU A 114 -7.29 0.19 -11.63
N TYR A 115 -6.46 -0.71 -11.14
CA TYR A 115 -6.28 -1.02 -9.73
C TYR A 115 -4.83 -0.74 -9.31
N SER A 116 -4.65 -0.24 -8.10
CA SER A 116 -3.36 -0.23 -7.41
C SER A 116 -3.58 -0.71 -6.00
N SER A 117 -2.56 -1.35 -5.43
CA SER A 117 -2.60 -1.72 -4.03
C SER A 117 -2.90 -0.49 -3.14
N PRO A 118 -3.84 -0.60 -2.18
CA PRO A 118 -4.33 0.54 -1.39
C PRO A 118 -3.35 1.00 -0.31
N ASP A 119 -2.48 0.10 0.15
CA ASP A 119 -1.51 0.35 1.21
C ASP A 119 -0.27 -0.52 1.01
N VAL A 120 0.73 -0.34 1.89
CA VAL A 120 2.01 -1.06 1.82
C VAL A 120 1.84 -2.56 2.07
N ILE A 121 0.92 -2.97 2.94
CA ILE A 121 0.69 -4.38 3.27
C ILE A 121 0.10 -5.11 2.05
N GLU A 122 -0.91 -4.52 1.43
CA GLU A 122 -1.51 -5.06 0.20
C GLU A 122 -0.53 -5.00 -0.97
N ALA A 123 0.29 -3.95 -1.07
CA ALA A 123 1.32 -3.86 -2.09
C ALA A 123 2.31 -5.03 -2.03
N ILE A 124 2.71 -5.42 -0.83
CA ILE A 124 3.59 -6.56 -0.58
C ILE A 124 2.88 -7.87 -0.90
N ARG A 125 1.61 -8.01 -0.47
CA ARG A 125 0.78 -9.17 -0.77
C ARG A 125 0.62 -9.36 -2.27
N ASP A 126 0.23 -8.32 -3.00
CA ASP A 126 0.03 -8.34 -4.44
C ASP A 126 1.34 -8.65 -5.16
N ALA A 127 2.45 -8.04 -4.72
CA ALA A 127 3.77 -8.32 -5.29
C ALA A 127 4.16 -9.80 -5.12
N ARG A 128 3.82 -10.43 -3.97
CA ARG A 128 4.02 -11.87 -3.76
C ARG A 128 3.13 -12.73 -4.66
N ILE A 129 1.88 -12.33 -4.86
CA ILE A 129 0.93 -13.08 -5.70
C ILE A 129 1.37 -13.05 -7.18
N PHE A 130 1.75 -11.87 -7.70
CA PHE A 130 1.97 -11.69 -9.13
C PHE A 130 3.45 -11.66 -9.56
N PHE A 131 4.38 -11.40 -8.64
CA PHE A 131 5.79 -11.17 -8.91
C PHE A 131 6.72 -11.86 -7.89
N ASN A 132 6.38 -13.09 -7.48
CA ASN A 132 7.15 -13.85 -6.48
C ASN A 132 8.67 -13.95 -6.76
N GLN A 133 9.09 -14.00 -8.03
CA GLN A 133 10.50 -14.10 -8.42
C GLN A 133 11.29 -12.79 -8.29
N GLU A 134 10.60 -11.65 -8.29
CA GLU A 134 11.21 -10.31 -8.29
C GLU A 134 11.25 -9.70 -6.88
N VAL A 135 10.64 -10.38 -5.92
CA VAL A 135 10.47 -9.96 -4.53
C VAL A 135 11.56 -10.62 -3.68
N ASN A 136 12.53 -9.84 -3.20
CA ASN A 136 13.43 -10.28 -2.14
C ASN A 136 12.66 -10.29 -0.82
N GLU A 137 12.33 -11.48 -0.32
CA GLU A 137 11.48 -11.65 0.88
C GLU A 137 12.03 -10.92 2.10
N SER A 138 13.36 -10.84 2.24
CA SER A 138 14.01 -10.23 3.40
C SER A 138 13.71 -8.73 3.56
N ASP A 139 13.77 -7.97 2.47
CA ASP A 139 13.55 -6.52 2.49
C ASP A 139 12.06 -6.17 2.70
N LEU A 140 11.16 -6.92 2.05
CA LEU A 140 9.72 -6.69 2.10
C LEU A 140 9.09 -7.13 3.42
N VAL A 141 9.61 -8.19 4.05
CA VAL A 141 9.16 -8.59 5.39
C VAL A 141 9.50 -7.53 6.42
N LEU A 142 10.66 -6.89 6.34
CA LEU A 142 11.07 -5.88 7.32
C LEU A 142 10.15 -4.64 7.29
N GLU A 143 9.80 -4.18 6.09
CA GLU A 143 8.88 -3.04 5.90
C GLU A 143 7.45 -3.38 6.35
N ALA A 144 6.94 -4.58 5.99
CA ALA A 144 5.64 -5.07 6.46
C ALA A 144 5.59 -5.24 7.97
N SER A 145 6.63 -5.83 8.57
CA SER A 145 6.71 -6.03 10.02
C SER A 145 6.72 -4.70 10.75
N ARG A 146 7.44 -3.69 10.22
CA ARG A 146 7.42 -2.34 10.80
C ARG A 146 6.02 -1.73 10.74
N ALA A 147 5.37 -1.74 9.58
CA ALA A 147 4.02 -1.20 9.42
C ALA A 147 2.98 -1.94 10.30
N TYR A 148 3.11 -3.26 10.44
CA TYR A 148 2.25 -4.07 11.30
C TYR A 148 2.46 -3.72 12.79
N VAL A 149 3.71 -3.61 13.24
CA VAL A 149 4.03 -3.18 14.61
C VAL A 149 3.46 -1.80 14.88
N GLU A 150 3.64 -0.85 13.96
CA GLU A 150 3.18 0.53 14.10
C GLU A 150 1.64 0.64 14.16
N SER A 151 0.92 -0.20 13.43
CA SER A 151 -0.55 -0.15 13.35
C SER A 151 -1.27 -1.01 14.41
N HIS A 152 -0.68 -2.12 14.85
CA HIS A 152 -1.38 -3.10 15.70
C HIS A 152 -0.77 -3.27 17.09
N LEU A 153 0.53 -2.99 17.26
CA LEU A 153 1.23 -3.29 18.51
C LEU A 153 1.58 -2.03 19.30
N THR A 154 1.92 -0.92 18.65
CA THR A 154 2.35 0.30 19.37
C THR A 154 1.25 0.91 20.22
N GLU A 155 0.01 0.98 19.75
CA GLU A 155 -1.09 1.54 20.56
C GLU A 155 -1.42 0.64 21.76
N ALA A 156 -1.51 -0.67 21.54
CA ALA A 156 -1.80 -1.64 22.59
C ALA A 156 -0.69 -1.71 23.64
N LEU A 157 0.57 -1.77 23.19
CA LEU A 157 1.72 -1.87 24.09
C LEU A 157 2.06 -0.54 24.78
N ALA A 158 1.79 0.62 24.16
CA ALA A 158 2.06 1.91 24.78
C ALA A 158 1.20 2.14 26.03
N CYS A 159 -0.08 1.75 25.99
CA CYS A 159 -0.97 1.80 27.15
C CYS A 159 -0.47 0.89 28.28
N GLU A 160 -0.16 -0.37 27.98
CA GLU A 160 0.34 -1.34 28.95
C GLU A 160 1.69 -0.92 29.56
N LEU A 161 2.60 -0.37 28.75
CA LEU A 161 3.88 0.16 29.24
C LEU A 161 3.69 1.38 30.14
N ALA A 162 2.77 2.28 29.80
CA ALA A 162 2.46 3.44 30.63
C ALA A 162 1.90 3.01 31.99
N GLU A 163 1.00 2.02 32.01
CA GLU A 163 0.46 1.45 33.24
C GLU A 163 1.52 0.77 34.10
N HIS A 164 2.40 -0.04 33.48
CA HIS A 164 3.50 -0.69 34.19
C HIS A 164 4.48 0.34 34.78
N GLN A 165 4.79 1.42 34.06
CA GLN A 165 5.67 2.50 34.56
C GLN A 165 5.04 3.28 35.73
N ILE A 166 3.71 3.49 35.71
CA ILE A 166 2.99 4.11 36.83
C ILE A 166 3.01 3.18 38.05
N LEU A 167 2.81 1.88 37.86
CA LEU A 167 2.86 0.87 38.93
C LEU A 167 4.26 0.74 39.53
N GLU A 168 5.32 0.76 38.71
CA GLU A 168 6.70 0.76 39.20
C GLU A 168 7.06 2.02 39.99
N ARG A 169 6.61 3.20 39.55
CA ARG A 169 6.81 4.44 40.31
C ARG A 169 6.14 4.38 41.68
N ARG A 170 4.89 3.92 41.73
CA ARG A 170 4.18 3.72 43.00
C ARG A 170 4.87 2.72 43.93
N ARG A 171 5.45 1.65 43.38
CA ARG A 171 6.26 0.70 44.16
C ARG A 171 7.51 1.38 44.74
N ARG A 172 8.25 2.16 43.96
CA ARG A 172 9.44 2.89 44.47
C ARG A 172 9.07 3.89 45.56
N ASP A 173 8.00 4.67 45.34
CA ASP A 173 7.53 5.67 46.31
C ASP A 173 7.04 5.03 47.63
N SER A 174 6.58 3.78 47.60
CA SER A 174 6.17 3.03 48.80
C SER A 174 7.33 2.44 49.62
N PHE A 175 8.56 2.38 49.08
CA PHE A 175 9.74 1.87 49.78
C PHE A 175 10.62 2.97 50.40
N ASP A 176 10.48 4.23 49.99
CA ASP A 176 11.21 5.38 50.59
C ASP A 176 10.57 5.91 51.90
N GLY A 177 9.53 5.22 52.41
CA GLY A 177 8.74 5.66 53.57
C GLY A 177 8.94 4.85 54.87
N VAL A 178 9.89 3.91 54.94
CA VAL A 178 10.15 3.16 56.18
C VAL A 178 11.48 3.65 56.79
N PRO A 179 11.45 4.58 57.76
CA PRO A 179 12.62 4.85 58.57
C PRO A 179 12.85 3.66 59.51
N LEU A 180 14.07 3.13 59.50
CA LEU A 180 14.62 2.28 60.56
C LEU A 180 14.87 3.10 61.83
#